data_AF-A0A353LM21-F1
#
_entry.id   AF-A0A353LM21-F1
#
_cell.length_a   1.000
_cell.length_b   1.000
_cell.length_c   1.000
_cell.angle_alpha   90.00
_cell.angle_beta   90.00
_cell.angle_gamma   90.00
#
_symmetry.space_group_name_H-M   'P 1'
#
loop_
_entity.id
_entity.type
_entity.pdbx_description
1 polymer ?
#
loop_
_entity_poly.entity_id
_entity_poly.type
_entity_poly.pdbx_seq_one_letter_code
_entity_poly.pdbx_strand_id
1 'polypeptide(L)'
;MRFQQDQHWHAIPADAVLRDFGSGARGLDREEATRRLAEFGPNRMPPPKRRGPLMRLLLQFHNLLVYVLLAAAIVTALLGHWLDTAVILSVLVINALIGFVQEGRAEQALAAIRKMLSLQAVVMRDGRKVAVAAEELVPGDLVFIQSGDKVPADLRLSHAKNLKLQEAILTGESLPVDKQVAAVPEGAELGDRFSMAYSGTLVASGQGTGVVVATGAATQIGRISALLAEVQYLTTPLLAQLSVFGRWLTLGIALLAWVTFVFGAFVQAYPLSEMFLATVGLAVAAIPEGLPAIMTITLAVGVRRMAAQNAIIRRLPAVETLGSLSVICSDKTGTLTRNEMTVQAVVTARHRFEVTGVGYAPVGSFLLDGRDILPDHRPLLTEMMRGAMLCSDAQLREVDGQWSVAGDPTEGALVVVARKAGLDPTFEEKSCPRKDVIPFESEHRFMATLHHDHTGAAQIYVKGAP
;
A
#
# COMPACT_ATOMS: atom_id res chain seq x y z
N MET A 1 12.63 -17.78 -28.08
CA MET A 1 11.34 -17.15 -28.43
C MET A 1 11.18 -15.92 -27.56
N ARG A 2 10.88 -14.76 -28.15
CA ARG A 2 10.71 -13.50 -27.40
C ARG A 2 9.38 -13.56 -26.63
N PHE A 3 9.43 -13.77 -25.32
CA PHE A 3 8.26 -13.62 -24.44
C PHE A 3 7.92 -12.13 -24.37
N GLN A 4 7.04 -11.66 -25.27
CA GLN A 4 6.67 -10.26 -25.38
C GLN A 4 5.81 -9.84 -24.19
N GLN A 5 6.15 -8.70 -23.58
CA GLN A 5 5.55 -8.15 -22.37
C GLN A 5 4.07 -7.73 -22.51
N ASP A 6 3.49 -7.80 -23.71
CA ASP A 6 2.09 -7.42 -24.01
C ASP A 6 1.18 -8.60 -24.37
N GLN A 7 1.63 -9.83 -24.16
CA GLN A 7 0.80 -10.99 -24.46
C GLN A 7 -0.34 -11.13 -23.44
N HIS A 8 -1.59 -11.15 -23.92
CA HIS A 8 -2.80 -11.31 -23.12
C HIS A 8 -2.95 -12.75 -22.62
N TRP A 9 -2.09 -13.15 -21.67
CA TRP A 9 -2.05 -14.53 -21.14
C TRP A 9 -3.41 -15.03 -20.62
N HIS A 10 -4.25 -14.12 -20.12
CA HIS A 10 -5.61 -14.43 -19.65
C HIS A 10 -6.54 -14.97 -20.74
N ALA A 11 -6.30 -14.57 -22.00
CA ALA A 11 -7.08 -14.95 -23.17
C ALA A 11 -6.56 -16.22 -23.86
N ILE A 12 -5.40 -16.73 -23.44
CA ILE A 12 -4.81 -17.95 -24.00
C ILE A 12 -5.22 -19.16 -23.13
N PRO A 13 -5.63 -20.29 -23.73
CA PRO A 13 -5.87 -21.54 -22.99
C PRO A 13 -4.61 -22.00 -22.25
N ALA A 14 -4.76 -22.50 -21.02
CA ALA A 14 -3.63 -22.89 -20.16
C ALA A 14 -2.69 -23.90 -20.82
N ASP A 15 -3.21 -24.86 -21.58
CA ASP A 15 -2.40 -25.86 -22.29
C ASP A 15 -1.51 -25.24 -23.38
N ALA A 16 -1.98 -24.19 -24.04
CA ALA A 16 -1.17 -23.46 -25.02
C ALA A 16 -0.05 -22.69 -24.31
N VAL A 17 -0.35 -22.02 -23.21
CA VAL A 17 0.67 -21.33 -22.39
C VAL A 17 1.73 -22.31 -21.87
N LEU A 18 1.32 -23.47 -21.36
CA LEU A 18 2.23 -24.53 -20.92
C LEU A 18 3.16 -25.01 -22.05
N ARG A 19 2.62 -25.20 -23.27
CA ARG A 19 3.42 -25.53 -24.45
C ARG A 19 4.38 -24.43 -24.85
N ASP A 20 3.94 -23.17 -24.85
CA ASP A 20 4.76 -22.01 -25.21
C ASP A 20 5.95 -21.83 -24.26
N PHE A 21 5.73 -22.07 -22.96
CA PHE A 21 6.79 -22.04 -21.96
C PHE A 21 7.59 -23.34 -21.85
N GLY A 22 7.25 -24.38 -22.61
CA GLY A 22 7.87 -25.71 -22.52
C GLY A 22 7.72 -26.38 -21.16
N SER A 23 6.68 -26.01 -20.40
CA SER A 23 6.44 -26.51 -19.05
C SER A 23 5.30 -27.53 -19.11
N GLY A 24 5.64 -28.82 -18.99
CA GLY A 24 4.66 -29.91 -19.03
C GLY A 24 4.12 -30.28 -17.65
N ALA A 25 3.46 -31.43 -17.54
CA ALA A 25 3.02 -31.99 -16.25
C ALA A 25 4.16 -32.24 -15.25
N ARG A 26 5.41 -32.39 -15.75
CA ARG A 26 6.62 -32.53 -14.93
C ARG A 26 7.22 -31.18 -14.50
N GLY A 27 6.63 -30.05 -14.90
CA GLY A 27 7.19 -28.72 -14.68
C GLY A 27 8.46 -28.47 -15.49
N LEU A 28 9.26 -27.51 -15.05
CA LEU A 28 10.56 -27.19 -15.66
C LEU A 28 11.68 -28.09 -15.11
N ASP A 29 12.66 -28.38 -15.94
CA ASP A 29 13.90 -29.01 -15.48
C ASP A 29 14.74 -28.00 -14.68
N ARG A 30 15.50 -28.47 -13.68
CA ARG A 30 16.30 -27.56 -12.82
C ARG A 30 17.34 -26.73 -13.59
N GLU A 31 17.93 -27.30 -14.65
CA GLU A 31 18.87 -26.58 -15.52
C GLU A 31 18.19 -25.46 -16.30
N GLU A 32 17.00 -25.73 -16.82
CA GLU A 32 16.17 -24.75 -17.53
C GLU A 32 15.75 -23.61 -16.59
N ALA A 33 15.32 -23.93 -15.37
CA ALA A 33 14.98 -22.94 -14.37
C ALA A 33 16.17 -22.04 -14.01
N THR A 34 17.37 -22.63 -13.89
CA THR A 34 18.60 -21.88 -13.61
C THR A 34 18.99 -20.98 -14.79
N ARG A 35 18.85 -21.46 -16.02
CA ARG A 35 19.09 -20.66 -17.23
C ARG A 35 18.14 -19.46 -17.32
N ARG A 36 16.84 -19.69 -17.09
CA ARG A 36 15.84 -18.61 -17.07
C ARG A 36 16.07 -17.64 -15.92
N LEU A 37 16.54 -18.10 -14.77
CA LEU A 37 16.86 -17.20 -13.65
C LEU A 37 18.01 -16.26 -14.01
N ALA A 38 19.00 -16.74 -14.77
CA ALA A 38 20.08 -15.89 -15.29
C ALA A 38 19.61 -14.91 -16.37
N GLU A 39 18.63 -15.29 -17.20
CA GLU A 39 18.08 -14.47 -18.29
C GLU A 39 17.10 -13.40 -17.79
N PHE A 40 16.10 -13.79 -16.99
CA PHE A 40 15.03 -12.91 -16.49
C PHE A 40 15.38 -12.21 -15.18
N GLY A 41 16.38 -12.72 -14.46
CA GLY A 41 16.70 -12.28 -13.11
C GLY A 41 15.75 -12.84 -12.05
N PRO A 42 16.01 -12.55 -10.77
CA PRO A 42 15.20 -13.01 -9.66
C PRO A 42 13.80 -12.37 -9.66
N ASN A 43 12.80 -13.12 -9.21
CA ASN A 43 11.42 -12.64 -8.98
C ASN A 43 11.35 -11.71 -7.77
N ARG A 44 11.90 -10.51 -7.94
CA ARG A 44 11.84 -9.42 -6.96
C ARG A 44 11.86 -8.08 -7.67
N MET A 45 11.34 -7.07 -7.00
CA MET A 45 11.42 -5.71 -7.49
C MET A 45 12.89 -5.24 -7.49
N PRO A 46 13.35 -4.58 -8.57
CA PRO A 46 14.66 -3.96 -8.58
C PRO A 46 14.77 -3.00 -7.40
N PRO A 47 15.81 -3.10 -6.55
CA PRO A 47 16.01 -2.10 -5.52
C PRO A 47 16.22 -0.73 -6.19
N PRO A 48 15.70 0.36 -5.60
CA PRO A 48 15.94 1.69 -6.13
C PRO A 48 17.46 1.93 -6.24
N LYS A 49 17.91 2.54 -7.35
CA LYS A 49 19.32 2.88 -7.56
C LYS A 49 19.80 3.75 -6.40
N ARG A 50 20.61 3.18 -5.51
CA ARG A 50 21.21 3.93 -4.40
C ARG A 50 22.41 4.71 -4.92
N ARG A 51 22.54 5.95 -4.49
CA ARG A 51 23.75 6.73 -4.73
C ARG A 51 24.86 6.18 -3.85
N GLY A 52 26.06 5.98 -4.42
CA GLY A 52 27.22 5.52 -3.67
C GLY A 52 27.58 6.49 -2.52
N PRO A 53 28.25 6.01 -1.45
CA PRO A 53 28.63 6.85 -0.31
C PRO A 53 29.48 8.06 -0.74
N LEU A 54 30.40 7.88 -1.69
CA LEU A 54 31.24 8.96 -2.21
C LEU A 54 30.41 10.02 -2.96
N MET A 55 29.47 9.59 -3.80
CA MET A 55 28.58 10.50 -4.53
C MET A 55 27.69 11.29 -3.58
N ARG A 56 27.18 10.65 -2.51
CA ARG A 56 26.41 11.34 -1.46
C ARG A 56 27.24 12.39 -0.74
N LEU A 57 28.50 12.08 -0.41
CA LEU A 57 29.41 13.05 0.19
C LEU A 57 29.67 14.23 -0.76
N LEU A 58 29.95 13.97 -2.05
CA LEU A 58 30.18 15.03 -3.05
C LEU A 58 28.95 15.93 -3.24
N LEU A 59 27.75 15.36 -3.17
CA LEU A 59 26.51 16.12 -3.26
C LEU A 59 26.31 17.08 -2.08
N GLN A 60 26.91 16.84 -0.91
CA GLN A 60 26.89 17.81 0.21
C GLN A 60 27.63 19.11 -0.15
N PHE A 61 28.57 19.06 -1.10
CA PHE A 61 29.26 20.25 -1.63
C PHE A 61 28.51 20.92 -2.78
N HIS A 62 27.42 20.33 -3.29
CA HIS A 62 26.65 20.87 -4.41
C HIS A 62 25.63 21.91 -3.95
N ASN A 63 26.13 23.01 -3.37
CA ASN A 63 25.35 24.15 -2.94
C ASN A 63 26.05 25.45 -3.37
N LEU A 64 25.28 26.43 -3.85
CA LEU A 64 25.78 27.73 -4.31
C LEU A 64 26.67 28.41 -3.26
N LEU A 65 26.31 28.32 -1.97
CA LEU A 65 27.09 28.90 -0.86
C LEU A 65 28.42 28.18 -0.66
N VAL A 66 28.43 26.85 -0.79
CA VAL A 66 29.67 26.05 -0.72
C VAL A 66 30.61 26.40 -1.87
N TYR A 67 30.08 26.64 -3.08
CA TYR A 67 30.90 27.10 -4.20
C TYR A 67 31.52 28.48 -3.98
N VAL A 68 30.78 29.42 -3.38
CA VAL A 68 31.31 30.74 -3.02
C VAL A 68 32.42 30.61 -1.97
N LEU A 69 32.23 29.78 -0.94
CA LEU A 69 33.25 29.53 0.09
C LEU A 69 34.47 28.78 -0.44
N LEU A 70 34.28 27.85 -1.38
CA LEU A 70 35.39 27.15 -2.03
C LEU A 70 36.21 28.09 -2.90
N ALA A 71 35.54 28.99 -3.65
CA ALA A 71 36.22 30.04 -4.40
C ALA A 71 36.97 31.00 -3.47
N ALA A 72 36.37 31.39 -2.34
CA ALA A 72 37.02 32.22 -1.33
C ALA A 72 38.25 31.53 -0.74
N ALA A 73 38.15 30.25 -0.36
CA ALA A 73 39.28 29.46 0.15
C ALA A 73 40.44 29.40 -0.85
N ILE A 74 40.15 29.24 -2.14
CA ILE A 74 41.17 29.23 -3.21
C ILE A 74 41.87 30.60 -3.29
N VAL A 75 41.11 31.70 -3.30
CA VAL A 75 41.70 33.05 -3.37
C VAL A 75 42.52 33.38 -2.11
N THR A 76 42.03 33.03 -0.92
CA THR A 76 42.75 33.21 0.34
C THR A 76 44.05 32.40 0.39
N ALA A 77 44.06 31.19 -0.17
CA ALA A 77 45.27 30.37 -0.30
C ALA A 77 46.31 31.04 -1.23
N LEU A 78 45.86 31.56 -2.37
CA LEU A 78 46.73 32.26 -3.34
C LEU A 78 47.35 33.53 -2.75
N LEU A 79 46.67 34.18 -1.81
CA LEU A 79 47.17 35.35 -1.08
C LEU A 79 48.14 34.99 0.06
N GLY A 80 48.41 33.69 0.32
CA GLY A 80 49.34 33.23 1.36
C GLY A 80 48.74 33.16 2.77
N HIS A 81 47.43 33.37 2.91
CA HIS A 81 46.73 33.31 4.19
C HIS A 81 46.31 31.87 4.53
N TRP A 82 47.30 31.04 4.89
CA TRP A 82 47.10 29.61 5.14
C TRP A 82 46.19 29.31 6.35
N LEU A 83 46.25 30.11 7.40
CA LEU A 83 45.41 29.93 8.60
C LEU A 83 43.94 30.18 8.28
N ASP A 84 43.63 31.29 7.61
CA ASP A 84 42.26 31.65 7.22
C ASP A 84 41.68 30.64 6.22
N THR A 85 42.50 30.16 5.28
CA THR A 85 42.13 29.08 4.37
C THR A 85 41.78 27.79 5.12
N ALA A 86 42.59 27.42 6.11
CA ALA A 86 42.35 26.23 6.93
C ALA A 86 41.04 26.34 7.73
N VAL A 87 40.70 27.53 8.23
CA VAL A 87 39.42 27.78 8.91
C VAL A 87 38.23 27.60 7.97
N ILE A 88 38.26 28.21 6.78
CA ILE A 88 37.17 28.10 5.79
C ILE A 88 36.97 26.64 5.36
N LEU A 89 38.06 25.92 5.07
CA LEU A 89 37.99 24.50 4.70
C LEU A 89 37.48 23.63 5.85
N SER A 90 37.85 23.92 7.10
CA SER A 90 37.39 23.18 8.27
C SER A 90 35.88 23.27 8.44
N VAL A 91 35.30 24.46 8.29
CA VAL A 91 33.84 24.67 8.36
C VAL A 91 33.13 23.88 7.27
N LEU A 92 33.63 23.91 6.02
CA LEU A 92 33.07 23.14 4.90
C LEU A 92 33.09 21.63 5.16
N VAL A 93 34.20 21.10 5.67
CA VAL A 93 34.35 19.67 5.97
C VAL A 93 33.43 19.24 7.11
N ILE A 94 33.34 20.03 8.19
CA ILE A 94 32.45 19.75 9.32
C ILE A 94 31.00 19.73 8.85
N ASN A 95 30.57 20.72 8.07
CA ASN A 95 29.21 20.79 7.54
C ASN A 95 28.88 19.60 6.63
N ALA A 96 29.80 19.23 5.72
CA ALA A 96 29.63 18.06 4.86
C ALA A 96 29.55 16.75 5.66
N LEU A 97 30.36 16.61 6.72
CA LEU A 97 30.36 15.44 7.59
C LEU A 97 29.06 15.32 8.38
N ILE A 98 28.58 16.44 8.95
CA ILE A 98 27.29 16.49 9.65
C ILE A 98 26.15 16.09 8.71
N GLY A 99 26.11 16.66 7.49
CA GLY A 99 25.12 16.31 6.47
C GLY A 99 25.16 14.83 6.08
N PHE A 100 26.36 14.28 5.84
CA PHE A 100 26.56 12.87 5.50
C PHE A 100 26.10 11.92 6.60
N VAL A 101 26.39 12.22 7.87
CA VAL A 101 25.99 11.41 9.02
C VAL A 101 24.47 11.46 9.23
N GLN A 102 23.85 12.64 9.10
CA GLN A 102 22.40 12.81 9.22
C GLN A 102 21.64 12.01 8.14
N GLU A 103 22.12 12.04 6.89
CA GLU A 103 21.51 11.31 5.78
C GLU A 103 21.69 9.78 5.93
N GLY A 104 22.87 9.34 6.38
CA GLY A 104 23.18 7.92 6.59
C GLY A 104 22.31 7.22 7.65
N ARG A 105 21.98 7.91 8.75
CA ARG A 105 21.13 7.36 9.82
C ARG A 105 19.68 7.15 9.37
N ALA A 106 19.15 8.05 8.55
CA ALA A 106 17.79 7.95 8.01
C ALA A 106 17.64 6.75 7.04
N GLU A 107 18.64 6.51 6.18
CA GLU A 107 18.63 5.38 5.26
C GLU A 107 18.76 4.02 5.97
N GLN A 108 19.59 3.93 7.02
CA GLN A 108 19.80 2.68 7.75
C GLN A 108 18.53 2.19 8.45
N ALA A 109 17.77 3.11 9.05
CA ALA A 109 16.47 2.79 9.67
C ALA A 109 15.47 2.23 8.65
N LEU A 110 15.46 2.76 7.42
CA LEU A 110 14.61 2.27 6.32
C LEU A 110 15.09 0.93 5.73
N ALA A 111 16.40 0.65 5.76
CA ALA A 111 16.98 -0.58 5.24
C ALA A 111 16.73 -1.79 6.14
N ALA A 112 16.69 -1.61 7.46
CA ALA A 112 16.45 -2.68 8.43
C ALA A 112 15.07 -3.33 8.29
N ILE A 113 14.05 -2.55 7.93
CA ILE A 113 12.66 -3.03 7.76
C ILE A 113 12.51 -3.93 6.51
N ARG A 114 13.31 -3.72 5.46
CA ARG A 114 13.16 -4.43 4.17
C ARG A 114 13.70 -5.87 4.17
N LYS A 115 14.54 -6.25 5.13
CA LYS A 115 15.20 -7.58 5.17
C LYS A 115 14.34 -8.69 5.82
N MET A 116 13.16 -8.38 6.35
CA MET A 116 12.38 -9.30 7.18
C MET A 116 11.28 -10.11 6.45
N LEU A 117 11.22 -10.07 5.11
CA LEU A 117 10.09 -10.63 4.34
C LEU A 117 10.58 -11.43 3.13
N SER A 118 11.04 -12.67 3.33
CA SER A 118 11.28 -13.62 2.24
C SER A 118 10.16 -14.66 2.25
N LEU A 119 9.36 -14.70 1.19
CA LEU A 119 8.27 -15.66 0.99
C LEU A 119 8.81 -16.93 0.31
N GLN A 120 8.24 -18.10 0.62
CA GLN A 120 8.52 -19.37 -0.09
C GLN A 120 7.36 -19.74 -1.02
N ALA A 121 7.64 -20.52 -2.06
CA ALA A 121 6.68 -21.01 -3.05
C ALA A 121 6.91 -22.50 -3.33
N VAL A 122 5.84 -23.25 -3.62
CA VAL A 122 5.92 -24.68 -3.98
C VAL A 122 5.75 -24.81 -5.50
N VAL A 123 6.74 -25.41 -6.17
CA VAL A 123 6.77 -25.58 -7.63
C VAL A 123 6.95 -27.03 -8.05
N MET A 124 6.50 -27.39 -9.25
CA MET A 124 6.89 -28.63 -9.92
C MET A 124 8.19 -28.40 -10.70
N ARG A 125 9.27 -29.11 -10.32
CA ARG A 125 10.52 -29.16 -11.09
C ARG A 125 11.03 -30.60 -11.15
N ASP A 126 11.54 -31.03 -12.31
CA ASP A 126 11.99 -32.41 -12.56
C ASP A 126 10.92 -33.48 -12.19
N GLY A 127 9.63 -33.16 -12.32
CA GLY A 127 8.50 -34.03 -11.94
C GLY A 127 8.26 -34.17 -10.44
N ARG A 128 8.88 -33.35 -9.59
CA ARG A 128 8.70 -33.36 -8.13
C ARG A 128 8.26 -31.99 -7.62
N LYS A 129 7.43 -31.99 -6.57
CA LYS A 129 7.09 -30.77 -5.83
C LYS A 129 8.27 -30.37 -4.95
N VAL A 130 8.77 -29.15 -5.14
CA VAL A 130 9.91 -28.60 -4.39
C VAL A 130 9.53 -27.22 -3.86
N ALA A 131 9.83 -26.96 -2.60
CA ALA A 131 9.74 -25.62 -2.03
C ALA A 131 10.98 -24.81 -2.43
N VAL A 132 10.77 -23.67 -3.06
CA VAL A 132 11.82 -22.73 -3.49
C VAL A 132 11.54 -21.35 -2.91
N ALA A 133 12.58 -20.52 -2.79
CA ALA A 133 12.36 -19.13 -2.45
C ALA A 133 11.53 -18.46 -3.55
N ALA A 134 10.58 -17.59 -3.19
CA ALA A 134 9.76 -16.89 -4.19
C ALA A 134 10.62 -16.08 -5.17
N GLU A 135 11.81 -15.61 -4.74
CA GLU A 135 12.78 -14.90 -5.58
C GLU A 135 13.39 -15.77 -6.70
N GLU A 136 13.36 -17.10 -6.57
CA GLU A 136 13.91 -18.06 -7.55
C GLU A 136 12.89 -18.53 -8.59
N LEU A 137 11.66 -18.00 -8.53
CA LEU A 137 10.64 -18.28 -9.53
C LEU A 137 10.99 -17.64 -10.88
N VAL A 138 10.75 -18.38 -11.94
CA VAL A 138 10.99 -17.94 -13.32
C VAL A 138 9.76 -18.15 -14.20
N PRO A 139 9.59 -17.40 -15.30
CA PRO A 139 8.53 -17.66 -16.26
C PRO A 139 8.56 -19.13 -16.73
N GLY A 140 7.40 -19.77 -16.68
CA GLY A 140 7.20 -21.20 -16.98
C GLY A 140 7.21 -22.13 -15.77
N ASP A 141 7.59 -21.70 -14.56
CA ASP A 141 7.45 -22.55 -13.38
C ASP A 141 5.97 -22.90 -13.15
N LEU A 142 5.69 -24.16 -12.80
CA LEU A 142 4.35 -24.61 -12.43
C LEU A 142 4.20 -24.50 -10.91
N VAL A 143 3.45 -23.52 -10.44
CA VAL A 143 3.31 -23.17 -9.02
C VAL A 143 2.01 -23.74 -8.47
N PHE A 144 2.08 -24.30 -7.26
CA PHE A 144 0.93 -24.71 -6.47
C PHE A 144 0.59 -23.63 -5.45
N ILE A 145 -0.69 -23.29 -5.35
CA ILE A 145 -1.22 -22.34 -4.38
C ILE A 145 -2.39 -22.96 -3.63
N GLN A 146 -2.47 -22.71 -2.34
CA GLN A 146 -3.56 -23.19 -1.47
C GLN A 146 -3.99 -22.10 -0.49
N SER A 147 -5.15 -22.31 0.15
CA SER A 147 -5.70 -21.41 1.17
C SER A 147 -4.64 -20.95 2.17
N GLY A 148 -4.55 -19.62 2.36
CA GLY A 148 -3.57 -18.99 3.24
C GLY A 148 -2.26 -18.57 2.55
N ASP A 149 -1.96 -19.08 1.36
CA ASP A 149 -0.76 -18.69 0.62
C ASP A 149 -0.91 -17.28 0.03
N LYS A 150 0.22 -16.57 -0.10
CA LYS A 150 0.31 -15.43 -1.02
C LYS A 150 0.76 -15.92 -2.39
N VAL A 151 0.09 -15.45 -3.43
CA VAL A 151 0.46 -15.76 -4.81
C VAL A 151 1.85 -15.14 -5.10
N PRO A 152 2.87 -15.93 -5.46
CA PRO A 152 4.27 -15.45 -5.44
C PRO A 152 4.71 -14.73 -6.72
N ALA A 153 4.00 -14.94 -7.83
CA ALA A 153 4.25 -14.34 -9.14
C ALA A 153 2.92 -14.28 -9.92
N ASP A 154 2.86 -13.62 -11.08
CA ASP A 154 1.64 -13.65 -11.89
C ASP A 154 1.53 -15.01 -12.59
N LEU A 155 0.42 -15.71 -12.36
CA LEU A 155 0.17 -17.07 -12.83
C LEU A 155 -1.00 -17.11 -13.81
N ARG A 156 -0.86 -17.93 -14.86
CA ARG A 156 -2.00 -18.39 -15.66
C ARG A 156 -2.49 -19.73 -15.09
N LEU A 157 -3.74 -19.77 -14.61
CA LEU A 157 -4.28 -20.95 -13.94
C LEU A 157 -4.51 -22.11 -14.91
N SER A 158 -3.94 -23.27 -14.61
CA SER A 158 -4.18 -24.53 -15.32
C SER A 158 -5.11 -25.47 -14.55
N HIS A 159 -5.19 -25.31 -13.23
CA HIS A 159 -6.12 -26.02 -12.38
C HIS A 159 -6.64 -25.10 -11.27
N ALA A 160 -7.93 -25.18 -10.98
CA ALA A 160 -8.56 -24.45 -9.88
C ALA A 160 -9.68 -25.32 -9.29
N LYS A 161 -9.71 -25.44 -7.97
CA LYS A 161 -10.78 -26.12 -7.25
C LYS A 161 -11.21 -25.25 -6.06
N ASN A 162 -12.42 -24.70 -6.16
CA ASN A 162 -12.99 -23.75 -5.19
C ASN A 162 -12.03 -22.59 -4.85
N LEU A 163 -11.21 -22.19 -5.83
CA LEU A 163 -10.14 -21.23 -5.64
C LEU A 163 -10.72 -19.82 -5.62
N LYS A 164 -10.57 -19.14 -4.48
CA LYS A 164 -10.94 -17.74 -4.31
C LYS A 164 -9.71 -16.93 -3.92
N LEU A 165 -9.48 -15.80 -4.60
CA LEU A 165 -8.37 -14.90 -4.32
C LEU A 165 -8.86 -13.55 -3.79
N GLN A 166 -8.16 -13.02 -2.80
CA GLN A 166 -8.35 -11.67 -2.29
C GLN A 166 -7.49 -10.70 -3.11
N GLU A 167 -8.13 -9.99 -4.04
CA GLU A 167 -7.48 -9.13 -5.03
C GLU A 167 -7.57 -7.63 -4.72
N ALA A 168 -7.99 -7.26 -3.50
CA ALA A 168 -8.10 -5.86 -3.04
C ALA A 168 -6.86 -5.00 -3.29
N ILE A 169 -5.65 -5.59 -3.29
CA ILE A 169 -4.40 -4.88 -3.58
C ILE A 169 -4.30 -4.35 -5.02
N LEU A 170 -5.07 -4.91 -5.96
CA LEU A 170 -5.09 -4.53 -7.37
C LEU A 170 -6.41 -3.86 -7.78
N THR A 171 -7.54 -4.29 -7.23
CA THR A 171 -8.87 -3.82 -7.64
C THR A 171 -9.52 -2.88 -6.63
N GLY A 172 -9.06 -2.85 -5.38
CA GLY A 172 -9.71 -2.13 -4.27
C GLY A 172 -10.97 -2.81 -3.73
N GLU A 173 -11.43 -3.90 -4.36
CA GLU A 173 -12.61 -4.64 -3.94
C GLU A 173 -12.24 -5.73 -2.94
N SER A 174 -12.99 -5.82 -1.84
CA SER A 174 -12.62 -6.67 -0.68
C SER A 174 -13.29 -8.04 -0.65
N LEU A 175 -14.21 -8.32 -1.58
CA LEU A 175 -14.80 -9.64 -1.71
C LEU A 175 -13.83 -10.55 -2.47
N PRO A 176 -13.53 -11.76 -1.96
CA PRO A 176 -12.72 -12.73 -2.70
C PRO A 176 -13.38 -13.10 -4.03
N VAL A 177 -12.56 -13.15 -5.08
CA VAL A 177 -13.01 -13.42 -6.46
C VAL A 177 -12.82 -14.89 -6.78
N ASP A 178 -13.86 -15.54 -7.29
CA ASP A 178 -13.82 -16.91 -7.82
C ASP A 178 -12.94 -16.99 -9.06
N LYS A 179 -12.03 -17.97 -9.08
CA LYS A 179 -11.09 -18.17 -10.17
C LYS A 179 -11.44 -19.41 -10.99
N GLN A 180 -11.16 -19.34 -12.29
CA GLN A 180 -11.45 -20.40 -13.25
C GLN A 180 -10.24 -20.70 -14.14
N VAL A 181 -10.29 -21.80 -14.88
CA VAL A 181 -9.23 -22.18 -15.83
C VAL A 181 -9.50 -21.64 -17.24
N ALA A 182 -10.79 -21.50 -17.61
CA ALA A 182 -11.20 -21.06 -18.94
C ALA A 182 -10.62 -19.69 -19.28
N ALA A 183 -10.15 -19.56 -20.52
CA ALA A 183 -9.67 -18.27 -21.03
C ALA A 183 -10.80 -17.23 -21.04
N VAL A 184 -10.44 -15.98 -20.81
CA VAL A 184 -11.36 -14.83 -20.79
C VAL A 184 -11.05 -13.89 -21.95
N PRO A 185 -12.00 -13.07 -22.45
CA PRO A 185 -11.78 -12.20 -23.61
C PRO A 185 -10.55 -11.29 -23.45
N GLU A 186 -9.88 -10.98 -24.56
CA GLU A 186 -8.68 -10.11 -24.55
C GLU A 186 -8.95 -8.74 -23.91
N GLY A 187 -10.12 -8.17 -24.17
CA GLY A 187 -10.58 -6.89 -23.61
C GLY A 187 -11.05 -6.93 -22.15
N ALA A 188 -10.94 -8.06 -21.45
CA ALA A 188 -11.32 -8.14 -20.04
C ALA A 188 -10.47 -7.20 -19.17
N GLU A 189 -11.14 -6.45 -18.29
CA GLU A 189 -10.49 -5.62 -17.28
C GLU A 189 -9.75 -6.48 -16.25
N LEU A 190 -8.87 -5.87 -15.45
CA LEU A 190 -8.01 -6.62 -14.53
C LEU A 190 -8.80 -7.49 -13.54
N GLY A 191 -9.93 -6.98 -13.02
CA GLY A 191 -10.80 -7.72 -12.10
C GLY A 191 -11.57 -8.87 -12.74
N ASP A 192 -11.81 -8.82 -14.06
CA ASP A 192 -12.56 -9.84 -14.80
C ASP A 192 -11.66 -10.94 -15.38
N ARG A 193 -10.35 -10.85 -15.15
CA ARG A 193 -9.38 -11.86 -15.58
C ARG A 193 -9.36 -13.04 -14.61
N PHE A 194 -10.51 -13.73 -14.47
CA PHE A 194 -10.71 -14.87 -13.59
C PHE A 194 -9.75 -16.05 -13.84
N SER A 195 -9.11 -16.06 -15.01
CA SER A 195 -8.17 -17.08 -15.48
C SER A 195 -6.72 -16.89 -14.99
N MET A 196 -6.47 -15.79 -14.28
CA MET A 196 -5.15 -15.36 -13.79
C MET A 196 -5.10 -15.32 -12.26
N ALA A 197 -3.94 -15.58 -11.65
CA ALA A 197 -3.69 -15.28 -10.23
C ALA A 197 -2.52 -14.30 -10.12
N TYR A 198 -2.68 -13.19 -9.41
CA TYR A 198 -1.71 -12.10 -9.43
C TYR A 198 -0.78 -12.07 -8.21
N SER A 199 0.48 -11.71 -8.42
CA SER A 199 1.50 -11.63 -7.37
C SER A 199 1.06 -10.72 -6.21
N GLY A 200 1.25 -11.20 -4.98
CA GLY A 200 0.94 -10.49 -3.74
C GLY A 200 -0.50 -10.62 -3.25
N THR A 201 -1.42 -11.17 -4.06
CA THR A 201 -2.79 -11.49 -3.64
C THR A 201 -2.81 -12.70 -2.69
N LEU A 202 -3.81 -12.77 -1.81
CA LEU A 202 -3.95 -13.85 -0.81
C LEU A 202 -4.95 -14.89 -1.30
N VAL A 203 -4.63 -16.17 -1.18
CA VAL A 203 -5.59 -17.25 -1.42
C VAL A 203 -6.55 -17.34 -0.25
N ALA A 204 -7.79 -16.92 -0.44
CA ALA A 204 -8.82 -16.92 0.60
C ALA A 204 -9.33 -18.34 0.89
N SER A 205 -9.51 -19.14 -0.16
CA SER A 205 -9.97 -20.53 -0.05
C SER A 205 -9.60 -21.36 -1.28
N GLY A 206 -9.65 -22.68 -1.13
CA GLY A 206 -9.44 -23.64 -2.21
C GLY A 206 -7.97 -23.86 -2.55
N GLN A 207 -7.74 -24.44 -3.73
CA GLN A 207 -6.42 -24.75 -4.24
C GLN A 207 -6.35 -24.56 -5.75
N GLY A 208 -5.17 -24.21 -6.22
CA GLY A 208 -4.92 -23.95 -7.63
C GLY A 208 -3.52 -24.38 -8.06
N THR A 209 -3.37 -24.51 -9.36
CA THR A 209 -2.08 -24.67 -10.02
C THR A 209 -2.04 -23.75 -11.21
N GLY A 210 -0.91 -23.05 -11.38
CA GLY A 210 -0.75 -22.10 -12.46
C GLY A 210 0.68 -22.01 -12.93
N VAL A 211 0.85 -21.70 -14.21
CA VAL A 211 2.16 -21.46 -14.81
C VAL A 211 2.54 -19.98 -14.62
N VAL A 212 3.76 -19.72 -14.17
CA VAL A 212 4.29 -18.35 -14.03
C VAL A 212 4.40 -17.73 -15.41
N VAL A 213 3.71 -16.60 -15.63
CA VAL A 213 3.79 -15.84 -16.89
C VAL A 213 4.56 -14.54 -16.75
N ALA A 214 4.65 -13.98 -15.53
CA ALA A 214 5.45 -12.80 -15.25
C ALA A 214 6.03 -12.84 -13.83
N THR A 215 7.24 -12.31 -13.68
CA THR A 215 7.99 -12.21 -12.41
C THR A 215 8.51 -10.80 -12.17
N GLY A 216 8.77 -10.46 -10.91
CA GLY A 216 9.37 -9.19 -10.48
C GLY A 216 8.66 -7.97 -11.05
N ALA A 217 9.41 -7.09 -11.71
CA ALA A 217 8.90 -5.86 -12.31
C ALA A 217 7.88 -6.08 -13.44
N ALA A 218 7.83 -7.27 -14.06
CA ALA A 218 6.91 -7.55 -15.15
C ALA A 218 5.48 -7.91 -14.68
N THR A 219 5.33 -8.28 -13.40
CA THR A 219 4.02 -8.56 -12.77
C THR A 219 3.11 -7.33 -12.74
N GLN A 220 1.79 -7.49 -12.57
CA GLN A 220 0.87 -6.36 -12.44
C GLN A 220 1.23 -5.46 -11.25
N ILE A 221 1.49 -6.06 -10.08
CA ILE A 221 1.93 -5.30 -8.91
C ILE A 221 3.30 -4.65 -9.13
N GLY A 222 4.17 -5.30 -9.90
CA GLY A 222 5.48 -4.77 -10.28
C GLY A 222 5.39 -3.58 -11.22
N ARG A 223 4.48 -3.60 -12.19
CA ARG A 223 4.19 -2.48 -13.09
C ARG A 223 3.60 -1.30 -12.33
N ILE A 224 2.63 -1.53 -11.44
CA ILE A 224 2.09 -0.50 -10.56
C ILE A 224 3.20 0.11 -9.70
N SER A 225 4.05 -0.74 -9.11
CA SER A 225 5.18 -0.29 -8.30
C SER A 225 6.23 0.49 -9.11
N ALA A 226 6.45 0.13 -10.37
CA ALA A 226 7.34 0.86 -11.27
C ALA A 226 6.78 2.23 -11.63
N LEU A 227 5.49 2.32 -11.97
CA LEU A 227 4.78 3.58 -12.18
C LEU A 227 4.87 4.48 -10.94
N LEU A 228 4.69 3.91 -9.75
CA LEU A 228 4.85 4.64 -8.48
C LEU A 228 6.31 5.06 -8.19
N ALA A 229 7.29 4.27 -8.64
CA ALA A 229 8.71 4.60 -8.47
C ALA A 229 9.19 5.68 -9.46
N GLU A 230 8.55 5.80 -10.61
CA GLU A 230 8.77 6.88 -11.58
C GLU A 230 8.16 8.21 -11.15
N VAL A 231 7.24 8.21 -10.17
CA VAL A 231 6.76 9.44 -9.54
C VAL A 231 7.94 10.10 -8.82
N GLN A 232 8.53 11.08 -9.50
CA GLN A 232 9.58 11.91 -8.93
C GLN A 232 9.10 12.49 -7.61
N TYR A 233 9.95 12.43 -6.59
CA TYR A 233 9.69 13.10 -5.33
C TYR A 233 9.54 14.60 -5.61
N LEU A 234 8.31 15.10 -5.70
CA LEU A 234 8.07 16.52 -5.77
C LEU A 234 8.64 17.16 -4.49
N THR A 235 9.49 18.18 -4.68
CA THR A 235 9.95 19.04 -3.59
C THR A 235 8.74 19.67 -2.92
N THR A 236 8.70 19.73 -1.59
CA THR A 236 7.57 20.37 -0.92
C THR A 236 7.58 21.88 -1.14
N PRO A 237 6.40 22.54 -1.09
CA PRO A 237 6.31 23.98 -1.31
C PRO A 237 7.26 24.81 -0.43
N LEU A 238 7.46 24.44 0.84
CA LEU A 238 8.37 25.07 1.79
C LEU A 238 9.83 24.88 1.39
N LEU A 239 10.22 23.68 0.93
CA LEU A 239 11.57 23.46 0.42
C LEU A 239 11.82 24.30 -0.86
N ALA A 240 10.80 24.44 -1.72
CA ALA A 240 10.88 25.31 -2.89
C ALA A 240 11.00 26.79 -2.48
N GLN A 241 10.15 27.27 -1.57
CA GLN A 241 10.21 28.63 -1.03
C GLN A 241 11.54 28.92 -0.32
N LEU A 242 12.08 27.96 0.44
CA LEU A 242 13.39 28.06 1.07
C LEU A 242 14.52 28.12 0.04
N SER A 243 14.41 27.40 -1.08
CA SER A 243 15.41 27.50 -2.15
C SER A 243 15.40 28.90 -2.79
N VAL A 244 14.22 29.51 -2.93
CA VAL A 244 14.06 30.88 -3.43
C VAL A 244 14.59 31.88 -2.40
N PHE A 245 14.20 31.74 -1.13
CA PHE A 245 14.70 32.57 -0.02
C PHE A 245 16.22 32.48 0.10
N GLY A 246 16.79 31.27 0.02
CA GLY A 246 18.23 31.04 0.03
C GLY A 246 18.94 31.79 -1.10
N ARG A 247 18.39 31.78 -2.33
CA ARG A 247 18.94 32.55 -3.45
C ARG A 247 18.89 34.06 -3.20
N TRP A 248 17.78 34.59 -2.70
CA TRP A 248 17.67 36.02 -2.35
C TRP A 248 18.63 36.41 -1.24
N LEU A 249 18.77 35.58 -0.20
CA LEU A 249 19.70 35.82 0.89
C LEU A 249 21.15 35.77 0.40
N THR A 250 21.52 34.78 -0.42
CA THR A 250 22.86 34.71 -1.03
C THR A 250 23.15 35.95 -1.89
N LEU A 251 22.17 36.41 -2.68
CA LEU A 251 22.32 37.63 -3.48
C LEU A 251 22.50 38.87 -2.59
N GLY A 252 21.74 38.98 -1.50
CA GLY A 252 21.88 40.05 -0.51
C GLY A 252 23.23 40.04 0.20
N ILE A 253 23.70 38.88 0.65
CA ILE A 253 25.03 38.70 1.26
C ILE A 253 26.12 39.07 0.26
N ALA A 254 26.04 38.61 -0.98
CA ALA A 254 27.00 38.92 -2.03
C ALA A 254 27.04 40.42 -2.36
N LEU A 255 25.87 41.07 -2.42
CA LEU A 255 25.78 42.52 -2.64
C LEU A 255 26.40 43.30 -1.46
N LEU A 256 26.06 42.94 -0.22
CA LEU A 256 26.62 43.59 0.97
C LEU A 256 28.14 43.39 1.06
N ALA A 257 28.60 42.17 0.79
CA ALA A 257 30.01 41.83 0.69
C ALA A 257 30.72 42.68 -0.36
N TRP A 258 30.16 42.79 -1.56
CA TRP A 258 30.71 43.60 -2.64
C TRP A 258 30.76 45.09 -2.29
N VAL A 259 29.68 45.65 -1.74
CA VAL A 259 29.63 47.06 -1.30
C VAL A 259 30.67 47.33 -0.23
N THR A 260 30.80 46.44 0.76
CA THR A 260 31.78 46.57 1.85
C THR A 260 33.21 46.52 1.32
N PHE A 261 33.48 45.58 0.41
CA PHE A 261 34.78 45.46 -0.27
C PHE A 261 35.15 46.74 -1.03
N VAL A 262 34.25 47.23 -1.89
CA VAL A 262 34.47 48.44 -2.69
C VAL A 262 34.64 49.67 -1.79
N PHE A 263 33.80 49.83 -0.77
CA PHE A 263 33.90 50.95 0.15
C PHE A 263 35.23 50.95 0.92
N GLY A 264 35.62 49.83 1.52
CA GLY A 264 36.86 49.78 2.28
C GLY A 264 38.11 49.90 1.41
N ALA A 265 38.09 49.36 0.19
CA ALA A 265 39.21 49.46 -0.74
C ALA A 265 39.38 50.88 -1.33
N PHE A 266 38.29 51.51 -1.77
CA PHE A 266 38.37 52.76 -2.54
C PHE A 266 38.10 54.02 -1.70
N VAL A 267 37.38 53.93 -0.58
CA VAL A 267 37.06 55.08 0.27
C VAL A 267 37.98 55.14 1.50
N GLN A 268 38.18 54.00 2.18
CA GLN A 268 39.05 53.93 3.37
C GLN A 268 40.52 53.61 3.02
N ALA A 269 40.82 53.28 1.76
CA ALA A 269 42.15 52.92 1.26
C ALA A 269 42.81 51.75 2.01
N TYR A 270 42.01 50.80 2.51
CA TYR A 270 42.54 49.58 3.13
C TYR A 270 43.18 48.64 2.09
N PRO A 271 44.15 47.81 2.49
CA PRO A 271 44.74 46.80 1.62
C PRO A 271 43.67 45.84 1.06
N LEU A 272 43.74 45.55 -0.25
CA LEU A 272 42.78 44.67 -0.94
C LEU A 272 42.71 43.26 -0.31
N SER A 273 43.83 42.75 0.22
CA SER A 273 43.90 41.46 0.91
C SER A 273 43.11 41.46 2.23
N GLU A 274 43.26 42.50 3.04
CA GLU A 274 42.52 42.67 4.30
C GLU A 274 41.02 42.83 4.05
N MET A 275 40.65 43.64 3.04
CA MET A 275 39.27 43.82 2.64
C MET A 275 38.64 42.55 2.10
N PHE A 276 39.39 41.74 1.35
CA PHE A 276 38.92 40.45 0.86
C PHE A 276 38.62 39.49 2.02
N LEU A 277 39.56 39.36 2.97
CA LEU A 277 39.39 38.54 4.18
C LEU A 277 38.19 38.99 5.02
N ALA A 278 38.07 40.30 5.27
CA ALA A 278 36.94 40.86 6.03
C ALA A 278 35.59 40.57 5.34
N THR A 279 35.56 40.67 4.02
CA THR A 279 34.37 40.42 3.20
C THR A 279 33.97 38.94 3.20
N VAL A 280 34.95 38.03 3.10
CA VAL A 280 34.71 36.59 3.21
C VAL A 280 34.23 36.22 4.61
N GLY A 281 34.83 36.78 5.66
CA GLY A 281 34.39 36.59 7.04
C GLY A 281 32.96 37.06 7.28
N LEU A 282 32.59 38.22 6.73
CA LEU A 282 31.22 38.73 6.75
C LEU A 282 30.25 37.78 6.03
N ALA A 283 30.64 37.29 4.86
CA ALA A 283 29.83 36.36 4.08
C ALA A 283 29.58 35.05 4.84
N VAL A 284 30.63 34.47 5.46
CA VAL A 284 30.53 33.26 6.31
C VAL A 284 29.62 33.50 7.51
N ALA A 285 29.82 34.61 8.23
CA ALA A 285 29.03 34.93 9.42
C ALA A 285 27.54 35.16 9.12
N ALA A 286 27.22 35.58 7.89
CA ALA A 286 25.85 35.82 7.46
C ALA A 286 25.10 34.55 6.98
N ILE A 287 25.78 33.40 6.88
CA ILE A 287 25.14 32.14 6.44
C ILE A 287 24.24 31.61 7.57
N PRO A 288 22.92 31.44 7.34
CA PRO A 288 22.02 30.93 8.35
C PRO A 288 22.08 29.39 8.41
N GLU A 289 23.21 28.86 8.90
CA GLU A 289 23.42 27.41 9.05
C GLU A 289 22.41 26.76 10.01
N GLY A 290 21.79 27.55 10.88
CA GLY A 290 20.72 27.10 11.78
C GLY A 290 19.38 26.82 11.08
N LEU A 291 19.18 27.30 9.85
CA LEU A 291 17.88 27.21 9.18
C LEU A 291 17.40 25.75 8.97
N PRO A 292 18.20 24.81 8.44
CA PRO A 292 17.78 23.41 8.31
C PRO A 292 17.45 22.74 9.65
N ALA A 293 18.17 23.10 10.71
CA ALA A 293 17.94 22.58 12.05
C ALA A 293 16.61 23.09 12.63
N ILE A 294 16.36 24.40 12.55
CA ILE A 294 15.10 25.02 12.99
C ILE A 294 13.92 24.40 12.23
N MET A 295 14.05 24.22 10.91
CA MET A 295 13.01 23.58 10.09
C MET A 295 12.70 22.16 10.56
N THR A 296 13.74 21.36 10.79
CA THR A 296 13.58 19.97 11.24
C THR A 296 12.90 19.91 12.61
N ILE A 297 13.28 20.80 13.54
CA ILE A 297 12.67 20.90 14.87
C ILE A 297 11.20 21.31 14.76
N THR A 298 10.87 22.34 13.99
CA THR A 298 9.49 22.80 13.81
C THR A 298 8.61 21.72 13.18
N LEU A 299 9.10 21.03 12.14
CA LEU A 299 8.38 19.90 11.52
C LEU A 299 8.21 18.74 12.51
N ALA A 300 9.22 18.42 13.32
CA ALA A 300 9.12 17.38 14.34
C ALA A 300 8.06 17.69 15.42
N VAL A 301 7.93 18.95 15.83
CA VAL A 301 6.84 19.38 16.72
C VAL A 301 5.47 19.18 16.05
N GLY A 302 5.35 19.48 14.76
CA GLY A 302 4.14 19.22 13.97
C GLY A 302 3.79 17.73 13.91
N VAL A 303 4.77 16.87 13.62
CA VAL A 303 4.59 15.40 13.63
C VAL A 303 4.13 14.91 15.01
N ARG A 304 4.72 15.41 16.10
CA ARG A 304 4.32 15.02 17.46
C ARG A 304 2.85 15.39 17.74
N ARG A 305 2.40 16.57 17.29
CA ARG A 305 1.00 17.00 17.45
C ARG A 305 0.04 16.14 16.63
N MET A 306 0.40 15.78 15.40
CA MET A 306 -0.42 14.88 14.56
C MET A 306 -0.48 13.46 15.14
N ALA A 307 0.64 12.92 15.64
CA ALA A 307 0.67 11.62 16.27
C ALA A 307 -0.21 11.55 17.53
N ALA A 308 -0.29 12.64 18.30
CA ALA A 308 -1.22 12.75 19.44
C ALA A 308 -2.71 12.70 19.02
N GLN A 309 -3.01 12.90 17.74
CA GLN A 309 -4.35 12.76 17.15
C GLN A 309 -4.47 11.48 16.29
N ASN A 310 -3.65 10.46 16.57
CA ASN A 310 -3.61 9.17 15.84
C ASN A 310 -3.23 9.27 14.35
N ALA A 311 -2.65 10.38 13.90
CA ALA A 311 -2.14 10.54 12.53
C ALA A 311 -0.62 10.32 12.48
N ILE A 312 -0.20 9.17 11.95
CA ILE A 312 1.21 8.78 11.90
C ILE A 312 1.88 9.30 10.62
N ILE A 313 2.81 10.25 10.78
CA ILE A 313 3.57 10.81 9.66
C ILE A 313 4.86 10.01 9.42
N ARG A 314 4.98 9.39 8.24
CA ARG A 314 6.17 8.62 7.85
C ARG A 314 7.31 9.45 7.27
N ARG A 315 7.03 10.67 6.80
CA ARG A 315 8.01 11.60 6.20
C ARG A 315 7.76 13.01 6.71
N LEU A 316 8.74 13.64 7.36
CA LEU A 316 8.59 14.99 7.93
C LEU A 316 7.98 16.03 6.97
N PRO A 317 8.37 16.08 5.67
CA PRO A 317 7.80 17.07 4.75
C PRO A 317 6.29 16.87 4.45
N ALA A 318 5.70 15.71 4.77
CA ALA A 318 4.29 15.45 4.55
C ALA A 318 3.37 16.31 5.45
N VAL A 319 3.87 16.77 6.61
CA VAL A 319 3.13 17.67 7.52
C VAL A 319 2.70 18.94 6.80
N GLU A 320 3.61 19.51 6.01
CA GLU A 320 3.39 20.75 5.28
C GLU A 320 2.57 20.53 4.01
N THR A 321 2.79 19.39 3.34
CA THR A 321 2.00 19.01 2.16
C THR A 321 0.51 18.93 2.53
N LEU A 322 0.17 18.31 3.67
CA LEU A 322 -1.20 18.26 4.18
C LEU A 322 -1.83 19.65 4.41
N GLY A 323 -1.05 20.61 4.90
CA GLY A 323 -1.52 21.98 5.13
C GLY A 323 -1.68 22.82 3.86
N SER A 324 -1.16 22.35 2.72
CA SER A 324 -1.19 23.06 1.44
C SER A 324 -1.99 22.32 0.36
N LEU A 325 -2.74 21.27 0.73
CA LEU A 325 -3.59 20.54 -0.20
C LEU A 325 -4.74 21.41 -0.70
N SER A 326 -4.91 21.45 -2.03
CA SER A 326 -6.08 22.06 -2.69
C SER A 326 -7.08 21.04 -3.20
N VAL A 327 -6.65 19.79 -3.42
CA VAL A 327 -7.48 18.70 -3.94
C VAL A 327 -7.19 17.44 -3.13
N ILE A 328 -8.26 16.77 -2.67
CA ILE A 328 -8.18 15.47 -2.02
C ILE A 328 -8.74 14.42 -2.97
N CYS A 329 -7.86 13.56 -3.49
CA CYS A 329 -8.28 12.35 -4.19
C CYS A 329 -8.36 11.23 -3.15
N SER A 330 -9.57 10.77 -2.85
CA SER A 330 -9.80 9.70 -1.88
C SER A 330 -10.21 8.42 -2.61
N ASP A 331 -9.68 7.30 -2.15
CA ASP A 331 -10.27 6.00 -2.46
C ASP A 331 -11.63 5.88 -1.74
N LYS A 332 -12.54 5.05 -2.28
CA LYS A 332 -13.85 4.77 -1.70
C LYS A 332 -13.73 3.70 -0.62
N THR A 333 -13.27 2.51 -1.00
CA THR A 333 -13.36 1.31 -0.16
C THR A 333 -12.30 1.35 0.94
N GLY A 334 -12.71 1.27 2.20
CA GLY A 334 -11.79 1.29 3.34
C GLY A 334 -11.19 2.65 3.69
N THR A 335 -11.52 3.70 2.93
CA THR A 335 -11.14 5.09 3.23
C THR A 335 -12.37 5.96 3.51
N LEU A 336 -13.31 6.05 2.56
CA LEU A 336 -14.60 6.71 2.78
C LEU A 336 -15.62 5.77 3.40
N THR A 337 -15.55 4.49 3.06
CA THR A 337 -16.41 3.44 3.62
C THR A 337 -15.66 2.61 4.64
N ARG A 338 -16.40 1.97 5.56
CA ARG A 338 -15.82 1.06 6.56
C ARG A 338 -15.32 -0.26 5.99
N ASN A 339 -15.53 -0.52 4.70
CA ASN A 339 -15.25 -1.83 4.08
C ASN A 339 -15.95 -3.00 4.81
N GLU A 340 -17.13 -2.73 5.37
CA GLU A 340 -17.94 -3.66 6.13
C GLU A 340 -19.34 -3.68 5.48
N MET A 341 -19.77 -4.83 4.99
CA MET A 341 -21.07 -4.97 4.34
C MET A 341 -22.17 -4.65 5.37
N THR A 342 -23.10 -3.76 5.02
CA THR A 342 -24.12 -3.26 5.96
C THR A 342 -25.48 -3.21 5.27
N VAL A 343 -26.50 -3.81 5.89
CA VAL A 343 -27.88 -3.71 5.41
C VAL A 343 -28.36 -2.26 5.52
N GLN A 344 -28.83 -1.70 4.41
CA GLN A 344 -29.32 -0.31 4.32
C GLN A 344 -30.84 -0.21 4.45
N ALA A 345 -31.57 -1.23 3.99
CA ALA A 345 -33.02 -1.23 4.01
C ALA A 345 -33.58 -2.65 4.08
N VAL A 346 -34.76 -2.78 4.71
CA VAL A 346 -35.59 -3.99 4.72
C VAL A 346 -36.92 -3.66 4.06
N VAL A 347 -37.29 -4.40 3.01
CA VAL A 347 -38.52 -4.14 2.25
C VAL A 347 -39.51 -5.29 2.46
N THR A 348 -40.73 -4.93 2.80
CA THR A 348 -41.90 -5.81 2.87
C THR A 348 -42.92 -5.39 1.82
N ALA A 349 -43.97 -6.19 1.62
CA ALA A 349 -45.05 -5.83 0.70
C ALA A 349 -45.73 -4.48 1.00
N ARG A 350 -45.66 -3.98 2.24
CA ARG A 350 -46.36 -2.76 2.68
C ARG A 350 -45.44 -1.62 3.10
N HIS A 351 -44.19 -1.91 3.46
CA HIS A 351 -43.30 -0.93 4.10
C HIS A 351 -41.86 -1.14 3.64
N ARG A 352 -41.12 -0.03 3.53
CA ARG A 352 -39.67 0.00 3.40
C ARG A 352 -39.11 0.60 4.68
N PHE A 353 -38.35 -0.19 5.42
CA PHE A 353 -37.65 0.25 6.62
C PHE A 353 -36.22 0.61 6.26
N GLU A 354 -35.77 1.81 6.64
CA GLU A 354 -34.35 2.17 6.55
C GLU A 354 -33.62 1.71 7.80
N VAL A 355 -32.39 1.26 7.66
CA VAL A 355 -31.59 0.73 8.77
C VAL A 355 -30.43 1.68 9.03
N THR A 356 -30.33 2.21 10.25
CA THR A 356 -29.23 3.08 10.64
C THR A 356 -28.06 2.31 11.25
N GLY A 357 -26.92 2.98 11.40
CA GLY A 357 -25.67 2.40 11.92
C GLY A 357 -24.84 1.71 10.84
N VAL A 358 -23.51 1.86 10.92
CA VAL A 358 -22.57 1.40 9.89
C VAL A 358 -21.58 0.40 10.47
N GLY A 359 -21.34 -0.68 9.73
CA GLY A 359 -20.39 -1.71 10.10
C GLY A 359 -21.01 -2.86 10.89
N TYR A 360 -20.15 -3.69 11.49
CA TYR A 360 -20.53 -4.93 12.17
C TYR A 360 -20.94 -4.76 13.63
N ALA A 361 -20.78 -3.57 14.21
CA ALA A 361 -21.37 -3.30 15.52
C ALA A 361 -22.90 -3.33 15.41
N PRO A 362 -23.62 -4.11 16.24
CA PRO A 362 -25.09 -4.23 16.19
C PRO A 362 -25.77 -3.02 16.84
N VAL A 363 -25.35 -1.81 16.46
CA VAL A 363 -25.88 -0.53 16.94
C VAL A 363 -26.58 0.16 15.78
N GLY A 364 -27.82 0.57 16.00
CA GLY A 364 -28.65 1.24 15.00
C GLY A 364 -30.14 1.06 15.29
N SER A 365 -30.96 1.76 14.51
CA SER A 365 -32.42 1.78 14.61
C SER A 365 -33.04 1.44 13.25
N PHE A 366 -34.32 1.10 13.28
CA PHE A 366 -35.14 0.97 12.08
C PHE A 366 -36.01 2.22 11.95
N LEU A 367 -35.99 2.84 10.77
CA LEU A 367 -36.79 4.01 10.45
C LEU A 367 -37.92 3.63 9.49
N LEU A 368 -39.12 4.14 9.75
CA LEU A 368 -40.23 4.13 8.82
C LEU A 368 -40.70 5.57 8.60
N ASP A 369 -40.70 6.03 7.35
CA ASP A 369 -41.03 7.43 6.99
C ASP A 369 -40.23 8.46 7.81
N GLY A 370 -38.94 8.17 8.05
CA GLY A 370 -38.02 9.02 8.81
C GLY A 370 -38.20 9.01 10.33
N ARG A 371 -39.04 8.12 10.88
CA ARG A 371 -39.26 7.99 12.33
C ARG A 371 -38.75 6.66 12.85
N ASP A 372 -38.09 6.70 14.00
CA ASP A 372 -37.64 5.49 14.69
C ASP A 372 -38.83 4.61 15.08
N ILE A 373 -38.69 3.31 14.81
CA ILE A 373 -39.64 2.29 15.21
C ILE A 373 -38.97 1.22 16.04
N LEU A 374 -39.73 0.62 16.96
CA LEU A 374 -39.32 -0.58 17.67
C LEU A 374 -39.74 -1.81 16.85
N PRO A 375 -38.80 -2.69 16.47
CA PRO A 375 -39.09 -3.90 15.70
C PRO A 375 -40.13 -4.82 16.35
N ASP A 376 -40.15 -4.90 17.69
CA ASP A 376 -41.11 -5.71 18.47
C ASP A 376 -42.58 -5.40 18.18
N HIS A 377 -42.89 -4.18 17.71
CA HIS A 377 -44.25 -3.80 17.34
C HIS A 377 -44.62 -4.16 15.90
N ARG A 378 -43.72 -4.84 15.16
CA ARG A 378 -43.88 -5.19 13.74
C ARG A 378 -43.54 -6.68 13.52
N PRO A 379 -44.49 -7.60 13.74
CA PRO A 379 -44.24 -9.05 13.69
C PRO A 379 -43.55 -9.54 12.41
N LEU A 380 -43.94 -9.00 11.25
CA LEU A 380 -43.33 -9.37 9.97
C LEU A 380 -41.86 -8.95 9.88
N LEU A 381 -41.49 -7.79 10.42
CA LEU A 381 -40.10 -7.33 10.44
C LEU A 381 -39.28 -8.24 11.35
N THR A 382 -39.77 -8.54 12.56
CA THR A 382 -39.12 -9.47 13.48
C THR A 382 -38.91 -10.85 12.85
N GLU A 383 -39.92 -11.38 12.17
CA GLU A 383 -39.82 -12.70 11.51
C GLU A 383 -38.84 -12.70 10.34
N MET A 384 -38.79 -11.63 9.54
CA MET A 384 -37.77 -11.49 8.50
C MET A 384 -36.36 -11.40 9.07
N MET A 385 -36.19 -10.70 10.19
CA MET A 385 -34.89 -10.60 10.88
C MET A 385 -34.48 -11.94 11.49
N ARG A 386 -35.44 -12.70 12.04
CA ARG A 386 -35.21 -14.08 12.50
C ARG A 386 -34.76 -14.96 11.35
N GLY A 387 -35.45 -14.92 10.21
CA GLY A 387 -35.03 -15.66 9.02
C GLY A 387 -33.66 -15.26 8.49
N ALA A 388 -33.35 -13.96 8.48
CA ALA A 388 -32.05 -13.44 8.07
C ALA A 388 -30.90 -13.93 8.97
N MET A 389 -31.15 -14.08 10.28
CA MET A 389 -30.20 -14.62 11.25
C MET A 389 -30.09 -16.15 11.16
N LEU A 390 -31.22 -16.86 11.19
CA LEU A 390 -31.28 -18.32 11.27
C LEU A 390 -30.91 -19.00 9.95
N CYS A 391 -31.16 -18.36 8.81
CA CYS A 391 -30.71 -18.82 7.50
C CYS A 391 -29.34 -18.21 7.17
N SER A 392 -28.36 -18.35 8.05
CA SER A 392 -27.01 -17.78 7.90
C SER A 392 -25.96 -18.67 8.55
N ASP A 393 -24.80 -18.82 7.93
CA ASP A 393 -23.65 -19.53 8.53
C ASP A 393 -22.63 -18.57 9.14
N ALA A 394 -22.78 -17.27 8.88
CA ALA A 394 -21.93 -16.25 9.45
C ALA A 394 -22.14 -16.07 10.96
N GLN A 395 -21.06 -15.89 11.69
CA GLN A 395 -21.08 -15.57 13.11
C GLN A 395 -20.53 -14.17 13.35
N LEU A 396 -21.25 -13.40 14.15
CA LEU A 396 -20.78 -12.11 14.63
C LEU A 396 -20.02 -12.30 15.96
N ARG A 397 -18.74 -11.91 15.99
CA ARG A 397 -17.88 -12.04 17.17
C ARG A 397 -17.41 -10.66 17.64
N GLU A 398 -17.41 -10.48 18.95
CA GLU A 398 -16.78 -9.34 19.60
C GLU A 398 -15.52 -9.82 20.33
N VAL A 399 -14.37 -9.25 19.97
CA VAL A 399 -13.08 -9.53 20.61
C VAL A 399 -12.44 -8.19 20.95
N ASP A 400 -12.10 -7.97 22.22
CA ASP A 400 -11.50 -6.72 22.71
C ASP A 400 -12.27 -5.45 22.31
N GLY A 401 -13.61 -5.53 22.28
CA GLY A 401 -14.50 -4.43 21.89
C GLY A 401 -14.54 -4.14 20.37
N GLN A 402 -13.91 -4.99 19.55
CA GLN A 402 -14.00 -4.92 18.09
C GLN A 402 -14.92 -6.02 17.54
N TRP A 403 -15.87 -5.60 16.72
CA TRP A 403 -16.82 -6.49 16.05
C TRP A 403 -16.23 -6.99 14.74
N SER A 404 -16.27 -8.31 14.56
CA SER A 404 -15.83 -8.99 13.34
C SER A 404 -16.82 -10.07 12.93
N VAL A 405 -16.97 -10.27 11.63
CA VAL A 405 -17.77 -11.36 11.07
C VAL A 405 -16.84 -12.51 10.69
N ALA A 406 -17.19 -13.71 11.14
CA ALA A 406 -16.60 -14.96 10.66
C ALA A 406 -17.61 -15.61 9.70
N GLY A 407 -17.31 -15.61 8.40
CA GLY A 407 -18.20 -16.12 7.36
C GLY A 407 -18.28 -15.15 6.18
N ASP A 408 -19.30 -15.33 5.33
CA ASP A 408 -19.56 -14.43 4.20
C ASP A 408 -19.98 -13.02 4.70
N PRO A 409 -19.45 -11.92 4.16
CA PRO A 409 -19.81 -10.57 4.60
C PRO A 409 -21.29 -10.21 4.44
N THR A 410 -21.96 -10.72 3.41
CA THR A 410 -23.39 -10.48 3.17
C THR A 410 -24.22 -11.16 4.25
N GLU A 411 -23.87 -12.40 4.55
CA GLU A 411 -24.46 -13.16 5.66
C GLU A 411 -24.19 -12.50 7.02
N GLY A 412 -22.98 -12.01 7.23
CA GLY A 412 -22.64 -11.24 8.43
C GLY A 412 -23.49 -9.99 8.61
N ALA A 413 -23.73 -9.25 7.51
CA ALA A 413 -24.60 -8.08 7.53
C ALA A 413 -26.04 -8.42 7.93
N LEU A 414 -26.55 -9.59 7.49
CA LEU A 414 -27.87 -10.10 7.86
C LEU A 414 -27.97 -10.45 9.36
N VAL A 415 -26.94 -11.09 9.92
CA VAL A 415 -26.86 -11.38 11.36
C VAL A 415 -26.79 -10.08 12.17
N VAL A 416 -26.02 -9.10 11.71
CA VAL A 416 -25.89 -7.78 12.37
C VAL A 416 -27.23 -7.04 12.40
N VAL A 417 -27.96 -6.96 11.28
CA VAL A 417 -29.25 -6.27 11.25
C VAL A 417 -30.30 -6.98 12.12
N ALA A 418 -30.25 -8.31 12.20
CA ALA A 418 -31.12 -9.06 13.08
C ALA A 418 -30.83 -8.80 14.57
N ARG A 419 -29.56 -8.64 14.95
CA ARG A 419 -29.20 -8.20 16.31
C ARG A 419 -29.60 -6.75 16.60
N LYS A 420 -29.52 -5.85 15.61
CA LYS A 420 -30.09 -4.49 15.74
C LYS A 420 -31.60 -4.53 16.00
N ALA A 421 -32.28 -5.58 15.54
CA ALA A 421 -33.70 -5.79 15.79
C ALA A 421 -34.03 -6.33 17.19
N GLY A 422 -33.01 -6.54 18.04
CA GLY A 422 -33.18 -7.06 19.41
C GLY A 422 -33.12 -8.59 19.50
N LEU A 423 -32.85 -9.31 18.40
CA LEU A 423 -32.76 -10.76 18.41
C LEU A 423 -31.42 -11.21 18.99
N ASP A 424 -31.47 -12.12 19.97
CA ASP A 424 -30.28 -12.77 20.51
C ASP A 424 -30.01 -14.08 19.74
N PRO A 425 -28.83 -14.24 19.11
CA PRO A 425 -28.51 -15.44 18.34
C PRO A 425 -28.58 -16.73 19.16
N THR A 426 -28.11 -16.69 20.41
CA THR A 426 -28.06 -17.88 21.27
C THR A 426 -29.47 -18.32 21.66
N PHE A 427 -30.36 -17.37 21.91
CA PHE A 427 -31.76 -17.64 22.19
C PHE A 427 -32.48 -18.20 20.96
N GLU A 428 -32.38 -17.52 19.82
CA GLU A 428 -33.09 -17.92 18.59
C GLU A 428 -32.62 -19.30 18.07
N GLU A 429 -31.32 -19.60 18.11
CA GLU A 429 -30.79 -20.92 17.75
C GLU A 429 -31.27 -22.04 18.69
N LYS A 430 -31.47 -21.74 19.99
CA LYS A 430 -32.00 -22.71 20.96
C LYS A 430 -33.51 -22.88 20.84
N SER A 431 -34.24 -21.82 20.54
CA SER A 431 -35.69 -21.83 20.39
C SER A 431 -36.13 -22.47 19.08
N CYS A 432 -35.35 -22.27 18.01
CA CYS A 432 -35.58 -22.82 16.68
C CYS A 432 -34.32 -23.55 16.17
N PRO A 433 -33.91 -24.69 16.76
CA PRO A 433 -32.73 -25.42 16.32
C PRO A 433 -32.79 -25.81 14.85
N ARG A 434 -31.69 -25.57 14.14
CA ARG A 434 -31.52 -25.98 12.74
C ARG A 434 -31.36 -27.50 12.68
N LYS A 435 -32.21 -28.17 11.91
CA LYS A 435 -32.15 -29.61 11.66
C LYS A 435 -31.48 -29.97 10.35
N ASP A 436 -31.66 -29.14 9.33
CA ASP A 436 -31.13 -29.42 7.99
C ASP A 436 -30.81 -28.13 7.25
N VAL A 437 -29.96 -28.22 6.22
CA VAL A 437 -29.49 -27.08 5.44
C VAL A 437 -29.27 -27.48 3.98
N ILE A 438 -29.78 -26.63 3.09
CA ILE A 438 -29.34 -26.55 1.70
C ILE A 438 -28.40 -25.34 1.63
N PRO A 439 -27.07 -25.54 1.56
CA PRO A 439 -26.12 -24.43 1.53
C PRO A 439 -26.31 -23.60 0.24
N PHE A 440 -25.82 -22.35 0.27
CA PHE A 440 -25.84 -21.53 -0.93
C PHE A 440 -24.91 -22.11 -2.00
N GLU A 441 -25.49 -22.50 -3.13
CA GLU A 441 -24.75 -22.85 -4.34
C GLU A 441 -25.15 -21.92 -5.49
N SER A 442 -24.17 -21.49 -6.29
CA SER A 442 -24.41 -20.57 -7.41
C SER A 442 -25.37 -21.13 -8.46
N GLU A 443 -25.47 -22.44 -8.59
CA GLU A 443 -26.43 -23.13 -9.46
C GLU A 443 -27.87 -22.94 -8.98
N HIS A 444 -28.08 -23.02 -7.66
CA HIS A 444 -29.40 -22.90 -7.04
C HIS A 444 -29.79 -21.45 -6.75
N ARG A 445 -28.80 -20.57 -6.53
CA ARG A 445 -28.99 -19.13 -6.21
C ARG A 445 -29.79 -18.86 -4.93
N PHE A 446 -29.93 -19.85 -4.06
CA PHE A 446 -30.55 -19.70 -2.75
C PHE A 446 -29.87 -20.61 -1.71
N MET A 447 -30.10 -20.27 -0.44
CA MET A 447 -29.84 -21.09 0.75
C MET A 447 -31.18 -21.33 1.44
N ALA A 448 -31.37 -22.54 1.99
CA ALA A 448 -32.54 -22.86 2.79
C ALA A 448 -32.14 -23.59 4.07
N THR A 449 -32.80 -23.27 5.18
CA THR A 449 -32.56 -23.93 6.47
C THR A 449 -33.87 -24.41 7.07
N LEU A 450 -33.89 -25.66 7.54
CA LEU A 450 -35.03 -26.26 8.22
C LEU A 450 -34.84 -26.14 9.73
N HIS A 451 -35.83 -25.59 10.41
CA HIS A 451 -35.88 -25.39 11.84
C HIS A 451 -37.13 -26.03 12.44
N HIS A 452 -37.11 -26.31 13.73
CA HIS A 452 -38.32 -26.67 14.47
C HIS A 452 -38.39 -25.87 15.77
N ASP A 453 -39.58 -25.44 16.14
CA ASP A 453 -39.81 -24.90 17.48
C ASP A 453 -39.95 -26.02 18.53
N HIS A 454 -40.03 -25.63 19.80
CA HIS A 454 -40.26 -26.56 20.91
C HIS A 454 -41.62 -27.27 20.87
N THR A 455 -42.57 -26.82 20.04
CA THR A 455 -43.88 -27.46 19.84
C THR A 455 -43.85 -28.50 18.72
N GLY A 456 -42.73 -28.61 18.00
CA GLY A 456 -42.52 -29.53 16.88
C GLY A 456 -42.92 -28.94 15.52
N ALA A 457 -43.39 -27.69 15.46
CA ALA A 457 -43.75 -27.05 14.21
C ALA A 457 -42.48 -26.79 13.37
N ALA A 458 -42.50 -27.30 12.13
CA ALA A 458 -41.41 -27.12 11.18
C ALA A 458 -41.50 -25.75 10.51
N GLN A 459 -40.36 -25.06 10.41
CA GLN A 459 -40.24 -23.79 9.69
C GLN A 459 -39.04 -23.87 8.74
N ILE A 460 -39.22 -23.37 7.53
CA ILE A 460 -38.14 -23.27 6.55
C ILE A 460 -37.90 -21.79 6.28
N TYR A 461 -36.67 -21.35 6.48
CA TYR A 461 -36.22 -20.04 6.03
C TYR A 461 -35.43 -20.20 4.74
N VAL A 462 -35.66 -19.30 3.79
CA VAL A 462 -34.99 -19.28 2.49
C VAL A 462 -34.49 -17.87 2.22
N LYS A 463 -33.26 -17.75 1.76
CA LYS A 463 -32.69 -16.50 1.22
C LYS A 463 -32.02 -16.78 -0.13
N GLY A 464 -32.10 -15.84 -1.06
CA GLY A 464 -31.53 -16.03 -2.39
C GLY A 464 -31.70 -14.81 -3.27
N ALA A 465 -31.42 -14.98 -4.56
CA ALA A 465 -31.69 -13.95 -5.56
C ALA A 465 -33.21 -13.62 -5.60
N PRO A 466 -33.61 -12.34 -5.66
CA PRO A 466 -35.00 -11.91 -5.77
C PRO A 466 -35.74 -12.44 -7.00
#